data_AF-E4T0B9-F1
#
_entry.id   AF-E4T0B9-F1
#
_cell.length_a   1.000
_cell.length_b   1.000
_cell.length_c   1.000
_cell.angle_alpha   90.00
_cell.angle_beta   90.00
_cell.angle_gamma   90.00
#
_symmetry.space_group_name_H-M   'P 1'
#
loop_
_entity.id
_entity.type
_entity.pdbx_description
1 polymer ?
#
loop_
_entity_poly.entity_id
_entity_poly.type
_entity_poly.pdbx_seq_one_letter_code
_entity_poly.pdbx_strand_id
1 'polypeptide(L)'
;MKKILTVILGVVVSATSAFALDTTKYGVFSSLSNENTFYGLVRYLDVDSSQSEKLEVVFSMTEEKMESALKKNDEKAAEKAMYFNLGNVKAVLSDAQYKKYLTLINVTVNNNKSNVDSDTETFVTAL
;
A
#
# COMPACT_ATOMS: atom_id res chain seq x y z
N MET A 1 17.94 -58.14 27.61
CA MET A 1 17.37 -56.76 27.66
C MET A 1 18.50 -55.75 27.62
N LYS A 2 18.64 -54.97 26.54
CA LYS A 2 19.18 -53.60 26.54
C LYS A 2 18.50 -52.86 25.40
N LYS A 3 17.63 -51.90 25.74
CA LYS A 3 16.81 -51.12 24.80
C LYS A 3 17.67 -49.96 24.29
N ILE A 4 17.90 -49.90 22.99
CA ILE A 4 18.40 -48.70 22.32
C ILE A 4 17.15 -47.96 21.83
N LEU A 5 16.81 -46.83 22.43
CA LEU A 5 15.85 -45.91 21.82
C LEU A 5 16.36 -44.48 21.93
N THR A 6 16.62 -43.99 20.72
CA THR A 6 17.18 -42.73 20.26
C THR A 6 16.36 -41.52 20.71
N VAL A 7 17.09 -40.47 21.13
CA VAL A 7 16.60 -39.11 21.34
C VAL A 7 16.15 -38.52 20.00
N ILE A 8 14.90 -38.08 19.88
CA ILE A 8 14.46 -37.22 18.77
C ILE A 8 13.98 -35.91 19.37
N LEU A 9 14.85 -34.89 19.27
CA LEU A 9 14.53 -33.50 19.56
C LEU A 9 13.75 -32.96 18.36
N GLY A 10 12.44 -32.79 18.51
CA GLY A 10 11.58 -32.22 17.47
C GLY A 10 11.79 -30.71 17.35
N VAL A 11 12.65 -30.28 16.42
CA VAL A 11 12.68 -28.89 15.98
C VAL A 11 11.54 -28.70 14.99
N VAL A 12 10.45 -28.07 15.44
CA VAL A 12 9.41 -27.57 14.54
C VAL A 12 9.95 -26.31 13.88
N VAL A 13 10.54 -26.46 12.68
CA VAL A 13 10.85 -25.30 11.84
C VAL A 13 9.53 -24.89 11.18
N SER A 14 8.81 -23.94 11.79
CA SER A 14 7.69 -23.30 11.12
C SER A 14 8.23 -22.50 9.93
N ALA A 15 8.02 -23.03 8.72
CA ALA A 15 8.32 -22.33 7.48
C ALA A 15 7.45 -21.08 7.40
N THR A 16 8.01 -19.91 7.69
CA THR A 16 7.37 -18.64 7.33
C THR A 16 7.50 -18.48 5.82
N SER A 17 6.42 -18.73 5.08
CA SER A 17 6.34 -18.31 3.68
C SER A 17 6.48 -16.79 3.62
N ALA A 18 7.61 -16.30 3.12
CA ALA A 18 7.79 -14.88 2.86
C ALA A 18 6.90 -14.51 1.67
N PHE A 19 5.75 -13.91 1.94
CA PHE A 19 4.95 -13.25 0.91
C PHE A 19 5.71 -11.98 0.50
N ALA A 20 6.01 -11.85 -0.79
CA ALA A 20 6.50 -10.59 -1.33
C ALA A 20 5.38 -9.55 -1.26
N LEU A 21 5.64 -8.40 -0.66
CA LEU A 21 4.70 -7.29 -0.61
C LEU A 21 4.31 -6.84 -2.02
N ASP A 22 3.01 -6.65 -2.26
CA ASP A 22 2.50 -5.97 -3.46
C ASP A 22 2.82 -4.47 -3.37
N THR A 23 4.01 -4.10 -3.82
CA THR A 23 4.49 -2.71 -3.82
C THR A 23 3.69 -1.83 -4.78
N THR A 24 3.05 -2.40 -5.81
CA THR A 24 2.17 -1.69 -6.74
C THR A 24 0.90 -1.18 -6.07
N LYS A 25 0.22 -2.03 -5.28
CA LYS A 25 -0.99 -1.65 -4.54
C LYS A 25 -0.70 -0.61 -3.46
N TYR A 26 0.33 -0.84 -2.66
CA TYR A 26 0.63 0.00 -1.50
C TYR A 26 1.41 1.27 -1.87
N GLY A 27 2.23 1.23 -2.93
CA GLY A 27 3.08 2.34 -3.36
C GLY A 27 2.32 3.60 -3.82
N VAL A 28 1.08 3.45 -4.29
CA VAL A 28 0.22 4.61 -4.61
C VAL A 28 0.03 5.50 -3.38
N PHE A 29 -0.17 4.91 -2.20
CA PHE A 29 -0.43 5.66 -0.97
C PHE A 29 0.80 6.40 -0.42
N SER A 30 2.02 5.92 -0.69
CA SER A 30 3.25 6.67 -0.36
C SER A 30 3.46 7.89 -1.24
N SER A 31 2.87 7.94 -2.44
CA SER A 31 3.02 9.09 -3.35
C SER A 31 2.03 10.23 -3.12
N LEU A 32 1.00 10.07 -2.28
CA LEU A 32 -0.10 11.03 -2.16
C LEU A 32 0.32 12.39 -1.60
N SER A 33 1.33 12.41 -0.73
CA SER A 33 1.91 13.62 -0.12
C SER A 33 2.92 14.32 -1.04
N ASN A 34 3.34 13.69 -2.14
CA ASN A 34 4.19 14.36 -3.12
C ASN A 34 3.48 15.62 -3.64
N GLU A 35 4.17 16.76 -3.59
CA GLU A 35 3.57 18.08 -3.85
C GLU A 35 2.75 18.15 -5.15
N ASN A 36 3.30 17.65 -6.27
CA ASN A 36 2.60 17.66 -7.56
C ASN A 36 1.37 16.74 -7.55
N THR A 37 1.49 15.58 -6.91
CA THR A 37 0.38 14.62 -6.77
C THR A 37 -0.72 15.20 -5.90
N PHE A 38 -0.35 15.81 -4.78
CA PHE A 38 -1.25 16.46 -3.84
C PHE A 38 -2.03 17.60 -4.49
N TYR A 39 -1.35 18.56 -5.13
CA TYR A 39 -2.03 19.67 -5.79
C TYR A 39 -2.84 19.24 -7.02
N GLY A 40 -2.41 18.19 -7.71
CA GLY A 40 -3.21 17.53 -8.75
C GLY A 40 -4.52 16.96 -8.20
N LEU A 41 -4.45 16.28 -7.06
CA LEU A 41 -5.61 15.75 -6.35
C LEU A 41 -6.55 16.85 -5.87
N VAL A 42 -6.04 17.89 -5.21
CA VAL A 42 -6.83 19.03 -4.73
C VAL A 42 -7.63 19.65 -5.89
N ARG A 43 -6.99 19.84 -7.04
CA ARG A 43 -7.64 20.39 -8.25
C ARG A 43 -8.66 19.44 -8.86
N TYR A 44 -8.33 18.15 -8.99
CA TYR A 44 -9.23 17.16 -9.58
C TYR A 44 -10.48 16.94 -8.74
N LEU A 45 -10.32 16.95 -7.42
CA LEU A 45 -11.38 16.72 -6.47
C LEU A 45 -12.20 17.99 -6.18
N ASP A 46 -11.74 19.16 -6.62
CA ASP A 46 -12.38 20.45 -6.31
C ASP A 46 -12.50 20.65 -4.79
N VAL A 47 -11.35 20.54 -4.11
CA VAL A 47 -11.20 20.57 -2.65
C VAL A 47 -11.02 22.02 -2.19
N ASP A 48 -11.78 22.44 -1.17
CA ASP A 48 -11.62 23.78 -0.58
C ASP A 48 -10.38 23.89 0.33
N SER A 49 -10.01 25.11 0.73
CA SER A 49 -8.82 25.35 1.56
C SER A 49 -8.82 24.56 2.87
N SER A 50 -9.98 24.47 3.56
CA SER A 50 -10.08 23.76 4.84
C SER A 50 -9.94 22.26 4.66
N GLN A 51 -10.52 21.72 3.59
CA GLN A 51 -10.35 20.31 3.24
C GLN A 51 -8.90 20.03 2.82
N SER A 52 -8.27 20.93 2.05
CA SER A 52 -6.88 20.79 1.60
C SER A 52 -5.90 20.67 2.77
N GLU A 53 -5.98 21.58 3.74
CA GLU A 53 -5.13 21.55 4.95
C GLU A 53 -5.26 20.22 5.71
N LYS A 54 -6.49 19.69 5.83
CA LYS A 54 -6.73 18.40 6.49
C LYS A 54 -6.18 17.23 5.66
N LEU A 55 -6.34 17.26 4.34
CA LEU A 55 -5.82 16.22 3.45
C LEU A 55 -4.30 16.17 3.46
N GLU A 56 -3.62 17.31 3.55
CA GLU A 56 -2.16 17.38 3.66
C GLU A 56 -1.66 16.60 4.88
N VAL A 57 -2.30 16.81 6.03
CA VAL A 57 -2.00 16.06 7.27
C VAL A 57 -2.27 14.56 7.09
N VAL A 58 -3.43 14.20 6.53
CA VAL A 58 -3.80 12.78 6.32
C VAL A 58 -2.80 12.09 5.39
N PHE A 59 -2.39 12.74 4.30
CA PHE A 59 -1.47 12.16 3.32
C PHE A 59 -0.06 12.05 3.85
N SER A 60 0.45 13.07 4.56
CA SER A 60 1.75 12.99 5.24
C SER A 60 1.79 11.83 6.25
N MET A 61 0.77 11.71 7.11
CA MET A 61 0.68 10.58 8.05
C MET A 61 0.52 9.22 7.35
N THR A 62 -0.12 9.19 6.19
CA THR A 62 -0.26 7.96 5.39
C THR A 62 1.10 7.54 4.83
N GLU A 63 1.86 8.46 4.26
CA GLU A 63 3.20 8.23 3.72
C GLU A 63 4.12 7.65 4.81
N GLU A 64 4.20 8.29 5.97
CA GLU A 64 5.03 7.81 7.10
C GLU A 64 4.69 6.36 7.51
N LYS A 65 3.40 6.06 7.63
CA LYS A 65 2.94 4.71 8.00
C LYS A 65 3.25 3.70 6.90
N MET A 66 3.06 4.08 5.64
CA MET A 66 3.30 3.22 4.49
C MET A 66 4.79 2.93 4.33
N GLU A 67 5.65 3.94 4.38
CA GLU A 67 7.09 3.76 4.33
C GLU A 67 7.60 2.83 5.45
N SER A 68 7.10 3.00 6.68
CA SER A 68 7.49 2.15 7.80
C SER A 68 7.11 0.69 7.55
N ALA A 69 5.93 0.45 6.99
CA ALA A 69 5.44 -0.89 6.67
C ALA A 69 6.25 -1.53 5.54
N LEU A 70 6.48 -0.78 4.45
CA LEU A 70 7.24 -1.24 3.29
C LEU A 70 8.70 -1.56 3.66
N LYS A 71 9.37 -0.69 4.43
CA LYS A 71 10.74 -0.92 4.94
C LYS A 71 10.85 -2.21 5.77
N LYS A 72 9.78 -2.63 6.43
CA LYS A 72 9.74 -3.83 7.30
C LYS A 72 9.19 -5.06 6.61
N ASN A 73 8.78 -4.96 5.35
CA ASN A 73 8.02 -6.01 4.66
C ASN A 73 6.75 -6.45 5.42
N ASP A 74 6.07 -5.52 6.10
CA ASP A 74 4.89 -5.81 6.93
C ASP A 74 3.59 -5.45 6.18
N GLU A 75 2.98 -6.47 5.56
CA GLU A 75 1.76 -6.30 4.78
C GLU A 75 0.57 -5.83 5.62
N LYS A 76 0.45 -6.33 6.85
CA LYS A 76 -0.65 -5.94 7.74
C LYS A 76 -0.54 -4.48 8.14
N ALA A 77 0.68 -3.98 8.35
CA ALA A 77 0.91 -2.57 8.59
C ALA A 77 0.60 -1.72 7.36
N ALA A 78 0.97 -2.18 6.15
CA ALA A 78 0.67 -1.49 4.90
C ALA A 78 -0.84 -1.41 4.64
N GLU A 79 -1.57 -2.52 4.88
CA GLU A 79 -3.03 -2.56 4.76
C GLU A 79 -3.71 -1.62 5.77
N LYS A 80 -3.22 -1.56 7.01
CA LYS A 80 -3.71 -0.60 8.01
C LYS A 80 -3.44 0.85 7.61
N ALA A 81 -2.30 1.15 7.02
CA ALA A 81 -1.99 2.48 6.51
C ALA A 81 -2.93 2.89 5.36
N MET A 82 -3.23 1.95 4.46
CA MET A 82 -4.24 2.12 3.41
C MET A 82 -5.62 2.42 4.01
N TYR A 83 -6.11 1.62 4.96
CA TYR A 83 -7.42 1.89 5.60
C TYR A 83 -7.45 3.20 6.40
N PHE A 84 -6.34 3.54 7.07
CA PHE A 84 -6.21 4.83 7.75
C PHE A 84 -6.43 5.97 6.76
N ASN A 85 -5.80 5.92 5.58
CA ASN A 85 -5.99 6.92 4.55
C ASN A 85 -7.45 6.97 4.08
N LEU A 86 -7.99 5.84 3.62
CA LEU A 86 -9.35 5.77 3.05
C LEU A 86 -10.41 6.25 4.05
N GLY A 87 -10.25 5.93 5.33
CA GLY A 87 -11.17 6.34 6.40
C GLY A 87 -11.08 7.84 6.71
N ASN A 88 -9.87 8.39 6.83
CA ASN A 88 -9.71 9.81 7.15
C ASN A 88 -10.06 10.72 5.97
N VAL A 89 -9.74 10.34 4.74
CA VAL A 89 -10.16 11.09 3.54
C VAL A 89 -11.68 11.15 3.44
N LYS A 90 -12.39 10.06 3.76
CA LYS A 90 -13.86 10.04 3.81
C LYS A 90 -14.43 11.02 4.83
N ALA A 91 -13.74 11.24 5.95
CA ALA A 91 -14.18 12.17 6.98
C ALA A 91 -13.94 13.65 6.59
N VAL A 92 -13.05 13.91 5.64
CA VAL A 92 -12.70 15.27 5.17
C VAL A 92 -13.53 15.67 3.94
N LEU A 93 -13.71 14.74 3.01
CA LEU A 93 -14.37 14.97 1.73
C LEU A 93 -15.89 14.79 1.82
N SER A 94 -16.62 15.49 0.95
CA SER A 94 -18.02 15.15 0.67
C SER A 94 -18.12 13.79 -0.04
N ASP A 95 -19.29 13.17 -0.03
CA ASP A 95 -19.52 11.88 -0.71
C ASP A 95 -19.17 11.91 -2.20
N ALA A 96 -19.45 13.03 -2.89
CA ALA A 96 -19.14 13.18 -4.31
C ALA A 96 -17.62 13.26 -4.55
N GLN A 97 -16.91 14.04 -3.74
CA GLN A 97 -15.45 14.15 -3.80
C GLN A 97 -14.79 12.82 -3.43
N TYR A 98 -15.28 12.12 -2.39
CA TYR A 98 -14.75 10.84 -1.96
C TYR A 98 -14.90 9.75 -3.03
N LYS A 99 -16.03 9.71 -3.76
CA LYS A 99 -16.21 8.79 -4.90
C LYS A 99 -15.21 9.06 -6.02
N LYS A 100 -14.94 10.33 -6.35
CA LYS A 100 -13.89 10.70 -7.32
C LYS A 100 -12.51 10.23 -6.84
N TYR A 101 -12.22 10.43 -5.55
CA TYR A 101 -10.98 9.99 -4.93
C TYR A 101 -10.79 8.47 -5.05
N LEU A 102 -11.80 7.68 -4.68
CA LEU A 102 -11.75 6.21 -4.82
C LEU A 102 -11.58 5.76 -6.28
N THR A 103 -12.24 6.45 -7.21
CA THR A 103 -12.11 6.16 -8.64
C THR A 103 -10.67 6.37 -9.11
N LEU A 104 -10.06 7.50 -8.74
CA LEU A 104 -8.69 7.81 -9.10
C LEU A 104 -7.70 6.80 -8.49
N ILE A 105 -7.83 6.47 -7.20
CA ILE A 105 -6.99 5.45 -6.56
C ILE A 105 -7.10 4.11 -7.28
N ASN A 106 -8.32 3.66 -7.58
CA ASN A 106 -8.53 2.38 -8.26
C ASN A 106 -7.90 2.37 -9.67
N VAL A 107 -8.07 3.45 -10.43
CA VAL A 107 -7.46 3.58 -11.77
C VAL A 107 -5.93 3.57 -11.68
N THR A 108 -5.34 4.33 -10.73
CA THR A 108 -3.89 4.38 -10.56
C THR A 108 -3.30 3.02 -10.16
N VAL A 109 -3.92 2.32 -9.20
CA VAL A 109 -3.46 0.98 -8.78
C VAL A 109 -3.52 0.00 -9.96
N ASN A 110 -4.60 0.00 -10.73
CA ASN A 110 -4.77 -0.92 -11.86
C ASN A 110 -3.80 -0.61 -13.01
N ASN A 111 -3.58 0.67 -13.32
CA ASN A 111 -2.61 1.06 -14.34
C ASN A 111 -1.17 0.67 -13.95
N ASN A 112 -0.80 0.86 -12.68
CA ASN A 112 0.52 0.46 -12.19
C ASN A 112 0.73 -1.05 -12.23
N LYS A 113 -0.32 -1.84 -11.97
CA LYS A 113 -0.28 -3.29 -12.12
C LYS A 113 -0.03 -3.73 -13.56
N SER A 114 -0.76 -3.15 -14.52
CA SER A 114 -0.60 -3.47 -15.95
C SER A 114 0.79 -3.16 -16.49
N ASN A 115 1.42 -2.06 -16.04
CA ASN A 115 2.77 -1.68 -16.46
C ASN A 115 3.85 -2.65 -15.93
N VAL A 116 3.69 -3.15 -14.70
CA VAL A 116 4.63 -4.13 -14.12
C VAL A 116 4.51 -5.48 -14.83
N ASP A 117 3.28 -5.92 -15.13
CA ASP A 117 3.05 -7.18 -15.83
C ASP A 117 3.66 -7.14 -17.26
N SER A 118 3.58 -6.02 -17.98
CA SER A 118 4.21 -5.87 -19.31
C SER A 118 5.75 -5.86 -19.29
N ASP A 119 6.35 -5.32 -18.24
CA ASP A 119 7.82 -5.30 -18.12
C ASP A 119 8.38 -6.70 -17.82
N THR A 120 7.63 -7.53 -17.08
CA THR A 120 8.06 -8.91 -16.78
C THR A 120 8.01 -9.87 -17.97
N GLU A 121 7.06 -9.73 -18.91
CA GLU A 121 7.03 -10.55 -20.13
C GLU A 121 8.24 -10.27 -21.05
N THR A 122 8.78 -9.05 -21.02
CA THR A 122 9.95 -8.66 -21.82
C THR A 122 11.23 -9.36 -21.34
N PHE A 123 11.35 -9.65 -20.04
CA PHE A 123 12.49 -10.41 -19.51
C PHE A 123 12.35 -11.93 -19.68
N VAL A 124 11.14 -12.46 -19.74
CA VAL A 124 10.90 -13.91 -19.93
C VAL A 124 11.13 -14.33 -21.38
N THR A 125 10.97 -13.41 -22.35
CA THR A 125 11.18 -13.69 -23.78
C THR A 125 12.63 -13.46 -24.24
N ALA A 126 13.52 -13.04 -23.32
CA ALA A 126 14.94 -12.74 -23.60
C ALA A 126 15.93 -13.79 -23.03
N LEU A 127 15.43 -14.95 -22.59
CA LEU A 127 16.22 -16.13 -22.16
C LEU A 127 15.87 -17.35 -23.00
#